data_AF-A0A7K3SAY5-F1
#
_entry.id   AF-A0A7K3SAY5-F1
#
_cell.length_a   1.000
_cell.length_b   1.000
_cell.length_c   1.000
_cell.angle_alpha   90.00
_cell.angle_beta   90.00
_cell.angle_gamma   90.00
#
_symmetry.space_group_name_H-M   'P 1'
#
loop_
_entity.id
_entity.type
_entity.pdbx_description
1 polymer ?
#
loop_
_entity_poly.entity_id
_entity_poly.type
_entity_poly.pdbx_seq_one_letter_code
_entity_poly.pdbx_strand_id
1 'polypeptide(L)'
;LDVADEEALRRAYGELTDLLGKPTELLPVVQAMAPRGVDTVVRASIDAAAGAILSFGLAGAPSELLGDTAHRLVPATDRDAAELIRSIRAAPVLFGWRGSAPVDTAALEELLLRLSRLVDDHPEVVSVALEPVVVAPQGLTVLGASVRLAPPPARSDVGPRRLPNY
;
A
#
# COMPACT_ATOMS: atom_id res chain seq x y z
N LEU A 1 -9.91 12.10 12.49
CA LEU A 1 -9.65 13.28 13.35
C LEU A 1 -8.88 14.27 12.49
N ASP A 2 -9.24 15.56 12.50
CA ASP A 2 -8.53 16.62 11.77
C ASP A 2 -7.83 17.50 12.83
N VAL A 3 -6.74 16.97 13.38
CA VAL A 3 -6.00 17.56 14.50
C VAL A 3 -5.11 18.68 13.97
N ALA A 4 -5.58 19.92 14.13
CA ALA A 4 -4.90 21.10 13.62
C ALA A 4 -3.85 21.69 14.58
N ASP A 5 -3.99 21.45 15.88
CA ASP A 5 -3.18 22.09 16.93
C ASP A 5 -3.03 21.20 18.18
N GLU A 6 -2.23 21.70 19.14
CA GLU A 6 -1.95 21.02 20.41
C GLU A 6 -3.22 20.78 21.24
N GLU A 7 -4.14 21.74 21.30
CA GLU A 7 -5.35 21.62 22.09
C GLU A 7 -6.30 20.56 21.52
N ALA A 8 -6.43 20.52 20.19
CA ALA A 8 -7.16 19.49 19.47
C ALA A 8 -6.54 18.11 19.69
N LEU A 9 -5.20 18.01 19.71
CA LEU A 9 -4.50 16.75 19.96
C LEU A 9 -4.80 16.23 21.37
N ARG A 10 -4.68 17.09 22.40
CA ARG A 10 -4.94 16.71 23.79
C ARG A 10 -6.38 16.25 23.99
N ARG A 11 -7.35 16.95 23.37
CA ARG A 11 -8.76 16.53 23.38
C ARG A 11 -8.95 15.17 22.74
N ALA A 12 -8.49 15.03 21.50
CA ALA A 12 -8.62 13.79 20.75
C ALA A 12 -8.01 12.61 21.49
N TYR A 13 -6.83 12.80 22.10
CA TYR A 13 -6.17 11.80 22.92
C TYR A 13 -7.01 11.37 24.12
N GLY A 14 -7.55 12.34 24.88
CA GLY A 14 -8.42 12.08 26.03
C GLY A 14 -9.67 11.28 25.63
N GLU A 15 -10.37 11.73 24.59
CA GLU A 15 -11.56 11.06 24.05
C GLU A 15 -11.28 9.61 23.64
N LEU A 16 -10.14 9.38 22.98
CA LEU A 16 -9.73 8.04 22.54
C LEU A 16 -9.47 7.11 23.72
N THR A 17 -8.81 7.62 24.76
CA THR A 17 -8.47 6.83 25.95
C THR A 17 -9.67 6.59 26.87
N ASP A 18 -10.61 7.53 26.92
CA ASP A 18 -11.84 7.36 27.68
C ASP A 18 -12.76 6.32 27.01
N LEU A 19 -12.77 6.27 25.68
CA LEU A 19 -13.62 5.37 24.92
C LEU A 19 -13.04 3.95 24.77
N LEU A 20 -11.75 3.84 24.46
CA LEU A 20 -11.15 2.57 24.03
C LEU A 20 -10.25 1.92 25.10
N GLY A 21 -9.91 2.63 26.18
CA GLY A 21 -9.12 2.10 27.28
C GLY A 21 -7.86 2.91 27.62
N LYS A 22 -7.12 2.45 28.63
CA LYS A 22 -5.98 3.21 29.14
C LYS A 22 -4.87 3.33 28.09
N PRO A 23 -4.10 4.44 28.08
CA PRO A 23 -2.97 4.63 27.17
C PRO A 23 -1.96 3.48 27.13
N THR A 24 -1.72 2.85 28.28
CA THR A 24 -0.77 1.74 28.44
C THR A 24 -1.18 0.48 27.69
N GLU A 25 -2.48 0.32 27.40
CA GLU A 25 -3.04 -0.81 26.66
C GLU A 25 -3.26 -0.43 25.20
N LEU A 26 -3.76 0.79 24.94
CA LEU A 26 -4.04 1.28 23.60
C LEU A 26 -2.80 1.61 22.77
N LEU A 27 -1.71 2.02 23.43
CA LEU A 27 -0.45 2.44 22.78
C LEU A 27 -0.68 3.35 21.55
N PRO A 28 -1.42 4.45 21.68
CA PRO A 28 -1.78 5.30 20.55
C PRO A 28 -0.53 5.92 19.93
N VAL A 29 -0.51 5.98 18.59
CA VAL A 29 0.57 6.61 17.81
C VAL A 29 0.07 7.95 17.28
N VAL A 30 0.90 8.98 17.42
CA VAL A 30 0.65 10.29 16.80
C VAL A 30 1.40 10.36 15.48
N GLN A 31 0.68 10.65 14.41
CA GLN A 31 1.22 10.79 13.06
C GLN A 31 0.86 12.17 12.49
N ALA A 32 1.69 12.69 11.60
CA ALA A 32 1.38 13.92 10.86
C ALA A 32 0.21 13.66 9.89
N MET A 33 -0.64 14.68 9.68
CA MET A 33 -1.71 14.59 8.69
C MET A 33 -1.14 14.52 7.28
N ALA A 34 -1.55 13.50 6.52
CA ALA A 34 -1.15 13.39 5.13
C ALA A 34 -1.76 14.53 4.28
N PRO A 35 -1.01 15.06 3.30
CA PRO A 35 -1.60 15.94 2.29
C PRO A 35 -2.76 15.26 1.57
N ARG A 36 -3.65 16.06 1.00
CA ARG A 36 -4.73 15.52 0.16
C ARG A 36 -4.13 14.85 -1.08
N GLY A 37 -4.66 13.68 -1.41
CA GLY A 37 -4.19 12.86 -2.53
C GLY A 37 -5.21 11.81 -2.93
N VAL A 38 -4.77 10.86 -3.74
CA VAL A 38 -5.55 9.69 -4.11
C VAL A 38 -5.16 8.54 -3.20
N ASP A 39 -6.15 7.92 -2.56
CA ASP A 39 -5.95 6.78 -1.70
C ASP A 39 -5.74 5.51 -2.55
N THR A 40 -4.62 4.84 -2.33
CA THR A 40 -4.21 3.63 -3.05
C THR A 40 -3.93 2.49 -2.08
N VAL A 41 -3.87 1.28 -2.63
CA VAL A 41 -3.53 0.07 -1.89
C VAL A 41 -2.36 -0.60 -2.61
N VAL A 42 -1.29 -0.84 -1.87
CA VAL A 42 -0.09 -1.50 -2.37
C VAL A 42 0.17 -2.72 -1.50
N ARG A 43 0.23 -3.91 -2.10
CA ARG A 43 0.44 -5.16 -1.37
C ARG A 43 1.53 -5.98 -2.02
N ALA A 44 2.23 -6.77 -1.21
CA ALA A 44 3.06 -7.86 -1.68
C ALA A 44 2.70 -9.12 -0.89
N SER A 45 2.69 -10.28 -1.56
CA SER A 45 2.35 -11.55 -0.92
C SER A 45 2.97 -12.72 -1.67
N ILE A 46 3.13 -13.85 -1.00
CA ILE A 46 3.52 -15.10 -1.65
C ILE A 46 2.27 -15.82 -2.16
N ASP A 47 2.19 -16.02 -3.48
CA ASP A 47 1.24 -16.91 -4.13
C ASP A 47 1.86 -18.31 -4.29
N ALA A 48 1.06 -19.35 -4.09
CA ALA A 48 1.55 -20.73 -4.10
C ALA A 48 2.01 -21.22 -5.48
N ALA A 49 1.46 -20.66 -6.56
CA ALA A 49 1.79 -21.03 -7.94
C ALA A 49 2.81 -20.09 -8.56
N ALA A 50 2.76 -18.80 -8.22
CA ALA A 50 3.54 -17.75 -8.87
C ALA A 50 4.79 -17.32 -8.07
N GLY A 51 4.84 -17.61 -6.77
CA GLY A 51 5.82 -17.05 -5.85
C GLY A 51 5.43 -15.64 -5.40
N ALA A 52 6.41 -14.79 -5.11
CA ALA A 52 6.15 -13.43 -4.65
C ALA A 52 5.47 -12.59 -5.75
N ILE A 53 4.35 -11.98 -5.39
CA ILE A 53 3.55 -11.08 -6.24
C ILE A 53 3.44 -9.70 -5.61
N LEU A 54 3.49 -8.68 -6.45
CA LEU A 54 3.20 -7.30 -6.14
C LEU A 54 1.81 -6.96 -6.67
N SER A 55 0.99 -6.28 -5.88
CA SER A 55 -0.39 -5.93 -6.20
C SER A 55 -0.65 -4.44 -5.99
N PHE A 56 -1.44 -3.84 -6.87
CA PHE A 56 -1.78 -2.43 -6.84
C PHE A 56 -3.26 -2.20 -7.17
N GLY A 57 -3.88 -1.23 -6.51
CA GLY A 57 -5.23 -0.76 -6.80
C GLY A 57 -5.55 0.57 -6.09
N LEU A 58 -6.71 1.16 -6.37
CA LEU A 58 -7.20 2.31 -5.59
C LEU A 58 -7.95 1.83 -4.34
N ALA A 59 -7.79 2.52 -3.20
CA ALA A 59 -8.46 2.14 -1.97
C ALA A 59 -9.99 2.29 -2.05
N GLY A 60 -10.71 1.51 -1.25
CA GLY A 60 -12.16 1.49 -1.21
C GLY A 60 -12.80 0.71 -2.36
N ALA A 61 -13.99 1.15 -2.78
CA ALA A 61 -14.85 0.43 -3.72
C ALA A 61 -14.18 -0.07 -5.02
N PRO A 62 -13.25 0.67 -5.66
CA PRO A 62 -12.57 0.18 -6.86
C PRO A 62 -11.86 -1.16 -6.64
N SER A 63 -11.05 -1.29 -5.59
CA SER A 63 -10.37 -2.56 -5.29
C SER A 63 -11.28 -3.56 -4.60
N GLU A 64 -12.06 -3.12 -3.60
CA GLU A 64 -12.81 -4.04 -2.71
C GLU A 64 -14.08 -4.61 -3.34
N LEU A 65 -14.78 -3.84 -4.17
CA LEU A 65 -16.06 -4.24 -4.75
C LEU A 65 -15.97 -4.53 -6.24
N LEU A 66 -15.15 -3.77 -6.97
CA LEU A 66 -15.06 -3.90 -8.42
C LEU A 66 -13.91 -4.80 -8.87
N GLY A 67 -13.04 -5.23 -7.96
CA GLY A 67 -11.86 -6.04 -8.26
C GLY A 67 -10.88 -5.32 -9.19
N ASP A 68 -10.83 -3.98 -9.13
CA ASP A 68 -9.95 -3.19 -9.98
C ASP A 68 -8.52 -3.13 -9.43
N THR A 69 -7.89 -4.30 -9.43
CA THR A 69 -6.51 -4.51 -8.97
C THR A 69 -5.68 -5.12 -10.08
N ALA A 70 -4.38 -4.87 -10.05
CA ALA A 70 -3.43 -5.46 -10.97
C ALA A 70 -2.25 -6.09 -10.22
N HIS A 71 -1.55 -7.01 -10.90
CA HIS A 71 -0.48 -7.81 -10.31
C HIS A 71 0.77 -7.88 -11.20
N ARG A 72 1.94 -8.00 -10.57
CA ARG A 72 3.23 -8.29 -11.21
C ARG A 72 4.03 -9.30 -10.38
N LEU A 73 4.87 -10.08 -11.04
CA LEU A 73 5.83 -10.95 -10.35
C LEU A 73 6.94 -10.11 -9.74
N VAL A 74 7.49 -10.61 -8.64
CA VAL A 74 8.72 -10.10 -8.03
C VAL A 74 9.92 -10.95 -8.50
N PRO A 75 11.11 -10.35 -8.73
CA PRO A 75 11.40 -8.91 -8.67
C PRO A 75 10.82 -8.14 -9.87
N ALA A 76 10.25 -6.96 -9.60
CA ALA A 76 9.65 -6.08 -10.59
C ALA A 76 10.69 -5.09 -11.14
N THR A 77 10.62 -4.81 -12.44
CA THR A 77 11.37 -3.74 -13.09
C THR A 77 10.65 -2.39 -12.99
N ASP A 78 11.36 -1.31 -13.32
CA ASP A 78 10.79 0.03 -13.49
C ASP A 78 9.62 0.04 -14.49
N ARG A 79 9.78 -0.68 -15.62
CA ARG A 79 8.70 -0.89 -16.58
C ARG A 79 7.51 -1.61 -15.96
N ASP A 80 7.74 -2.67 -15.19
CA ASP A 80 6.66 -3.41 -14.53
C ASP A 80 5.87 -2.52 -13.57
N ALA A 81 6.55 -1.69 -12.77
CA ALA A 81 5.91 -0.76 -11.85
C ALA A 81 5.07 0.30 -12.60
N ALA A 82 5.64 0.89 -13.64
CA ALA A 82 4.95 1.88 -14.47
C ALA A 82 3.71 1.31 -15.18
N GLU A 83 3.80 0.09 -15.70
CA GLU A 83 2.67 -0.61 -16.32
C GLU A 83 1.63 -1.04 -15.30
N LEU A 84 2.06 -1.54 -14.14
CA LEU A 84 1.17 -1.98 -13.05
C LEU A 84 0.21 -0.85 -12.66
N ILE A 85 0.73 0.35 -12.43
CA ILE A 85 -0.07 1.54 -12.09
C ILE A 85 -1.08 1.87 -13.19
N ARG A 86 -0.68 1.78 -14.45
CA ARG A 86 -1.52 2.15 -15.61
C ARG A 86 -2.54 1.08 -15.99
N SER A 87 -2.39 -0.14 -15.47
CA SER A 87 -3.20 -1.29 -15.88
C SER A 87 -4.55 -1.42 -15.18
N ILE A 88 -4.74 -0.77 -14.03
CA ILE A 88 -6.06 -0.72 -13.37
C ILE A 88 -7.01 0.20 -14.14
N ARG A 89 -8.31 -0.11 -14.17
CA ARG A 89 -9.30 0.68 -14.94
C ARG A 89 -9.46 2.09 -14.38
N ALA A 90 -9.28 2.26 -13.08
CA ALA A 90 -9.38 3.55 -12.40
C ALA A 90 -8.09 4.39 -12.45
N ALA A 91 -7.04 3.92 -13.14
CA ALA A 91 -5.76 4.63 -13.28
C ALA A 91 -5.89 6.10 -13.74
N PRO A 92 -6.85 6.51 -14.60
CA PRO A 92 -7.00 7.92 -14.99
C PRO A 92 -7.13 8.91 -13.83
N VAL A 93 -7.64 8.49 -12.66
CA VAL A 93 -7.73 9.34 -11.46
C VAL A 93 -6.35 9.81 -10.99
N LEU A 94 -5.31 8.99 -11.17
CA LEU A 94 -3.92 9.32 -10.79
C LEU A 94 -3.30 10.36 -11.72
N PHE A 95 -3.79 10.47 -12.95
CA PHE A 95 -3.23 11.36 -13.98
C PHE A 95 -4.06 12.65 -14.16
N GLY A 96 -5.02 12.89 -13.27
CA GLY A 96 -5.93 14.03 -13.31
C GLY A 96 -7.28 13.68 -13.95
N TRP A 97 -8.36 13.89 -13.20
CA TRP A 97 -9.73 13.61 -13.62
C TRP A 97 -10.69 14.67 -13.10
N ARG A 98 -11.58 15.19 -13.96
CA ARG A 98 -12.57 16.24 -13.61
C ARG A 98 -11.96 17.45 -12.85
N GLY A 99 -10.81 17.92 -13.31
CA GLY A 99 -10.14 19.09 -12.75
C GLY A 99 -9.24 18.82 -11.55
N SER A 100 -9.07 17.56 -11.12
CA SER A 100 -8.01 17.21 -10.18
C SER A 100 -6.63 17.31 -10.85
N ALA A 101 -5.64 17.73 -10.07
CA ALA A 101 -4.24 17.65 -10.49
C ALA A 101 -3.78 16.19 -10.52
N PRO A 102 -2.83 15.83 -11.41
CA PRO A 102 -2.17 14.53 -11.35
C PRO A 102 -1.42 14.36 -10.02
N VAL A 103 -1.31 13.12 -9.57
CA VAL A 103 -0.52 12.75 -8.38
C VAL A 103 0.91 12.38 -8.75
N ASP A 104 1.79 12.32 -7.76
CA ASP A 104 3.19 11.93 -7.92
C ASP A 104 3.32 10.41 -8.16
N THR A 105 3.03 10.00 -9.39
CA THR A 105 3.14 8.59 -9.81
C THR A 105 4.58 8.08 -9.79
N ALA A 106 5.58 8.95 -9.90
CA ALA A 106 6.98 8.55 -9.76
C ALA A 106 7.31 8.11 -8.32
N ALA A 107 6.79 8.81 -7.32
CA ALA A 107 6.91 8.37 -5.92
C ALA A 107 6.22 7.02 -5.69
N LEU A 108 5.08 6.79 -6.33
CA LEU A 108 4.36 5.51 -6.26
C LEU A 108 5.12 4.36 -6.95
N GLU A 109 5.72 4.61 -8.12
CA GLU A 109 6.60 3.65 -8.81
C GLU A 109 7.79 3.26 -7.92
N GLU A 110 8.44 4.24 -7.28
CA GLU A 110 9.54 3.99 -6.33
C GLU A 110 9.11 3.17 -5.11
N LEU A 111 7.91 3.43 -4.55
CA LEU A 111 7.36 2.64 -3.45
C LEU A 111 7.15 1.16 -3.87
N LEU A 112 6.59 0.94 -5.06
CA LEU A 112 6.36 -0.39 -5.62
C LEU A 112 7.69 -1.15 -5.82
N LEU A 113 8.71 -0.48 -6.36
CA LEU A 113 10.04 -1.07 -6.56
C LEU A 113 10.72 -1.40 -5.24
N ARG A 114 10.61 -0.52 -4.23
CA ARG A 114 11.15 -0.78 -2.89
C ARG A 114 10.45 -1.94 -2.21
N LEU A 115 9.12 -2.04 -2.34
CA LEU A 115 8.37 -3.16 -1.80
C LEU A 115 8.73 -4.46 -2.52
N SER A 116 8.88 -4.42 -3.84
CA SER A 116 9.34 -5.57 -4.62
C SER A 116 10.70 -6.05 -4.14
N ARG A 117 11.66 -5.14 -3.95
CA ARG A 117 12.98 -5.47 -3.43
C ARG A 117 12.92 -6.01 -2.00
N LEU A 118 12.11 -5.42 -1.12
CA LEU A 118 11.96 -5.87 0.27
C LEU A 118 11.58 -7.35 0.35
N VAL A 119 10.57 -7.78 -0.42
CA VAL A 119 10.10 -9.18 -0.37
C VAL A 119 10.97 -10.15 -1.17
N ASP A 120 11.78 -9.65 -2.10
CA ASP A 120 12.80 -10.47 -2.80
C ASP A 120 14.02 -10.72 -1.90
N ASP A 121 14.51 -9.67 -1.23
CA ASP A 121 15.67 -9.71 -0.33
C ASP A 121 15.37 -10.46 0.98
N HIS A 122 14.10 -10.48 1.42
CA HIS A 122 13.66 -11.09 2.69
C HIS A 122 12.53 -12.13 2.52
N PRO A 123 12.86 -13.40 2.23
CA PRO A 123 11.86 -14.47 2.01
C PRO A 123 10.97 -14.78 3.23
N GLU A 124 11.36 -14.35 4.43
CA GLU A 124 10.55 -14.42 5.65
C GLU A 124 9.35 -13.46 5.62
N VAL A 125 9.40 -12.41 4.79
CA VAL A 125 8.31 -11.45 4.61
C VAL A 125 7.27 -12.02 3.66
N VAL A 126 6.32 -12.79 4.20
CA VAL A 126 5.35 -13.52 3.38
C VAL A 126 4.14 -12.69 2.95
N SER A 127 3.88 -11.57 3.62
CA SER A 127 2.93 -10.56 3.12
C SER A 127 3.19 -9.18 3.70
N VAL A 128 3.01 -8.16 2.88
CA VAL A 128 2.96 -6.74 3.25
C VAL A 128 1.69 -6.15 2.66
N ALA A 129 0.94 -5.38 3.44
CA ALA A 129 -0.14 -4.55 2.94
C ALA A 129 0.04 -3.11 3.44
N LEU A 130 0.13 -2.19 2.50
CA LEU A 130 0.19 -0.75 2.72
C LEU A 130 -1.18 -0.18 2.32
N GLU A 131 -1.96 0.24 3.30
CA GLU A 131 -3.36 0.62 3.12
C GLU A 131 -3.86 1.61 4.20
N PRO A 132 -4.36 2.79 3.80
CA PRO A 132 -4.17 3.40 2.49
C PRO A 132 -2.75 3.98 2.33
N VAL A 133 -2.29 4.05 1.09
CA VAL A 133 -1.17 4.90 0.67
C VAL A 133 -1.77 6.12 -0.04
N VAL A 134 -1.64 7.28 0.58
CA VAL A 134 -2.13 8.55 0.02
C VAL A 134 -1.07 9.09 -0.94
N VAL A 135 -1.37 9.13 -2.23
CA VAL A 135 -0.47 9.69 -3.24
C VAL A 135 -0.91 11.12 -3.54
N ALA A 136 -0.11 12.09 -3.10
CA ALA A 136 -0.38 13.50 -3.26
C ALA A 136 0.23 14.03 -4.57
N PRO A 137 -0.07 15.28 -4.99
CA PRO A 137 0.61 15.89 -6.13
C PRO A 137 2.14 16.00 -5.97
N GLN A 138 2.64 15.96 -4.73
CA GLN A 138 4.07 15.89 -4.40
C GLN A 138 4.28 14.84 -3.32
N GLY A 139 4.90 13.71 -3.68
CA GLY A 139 5.16 12.60 -2.78
C GLY A 139 3.93 11.78 -2.38
N LEU A 140 4.13 10.90 -1.40
CA LEU A 140 3.10 10.03 -0.85
C LEU A 140 3.30 9.81 0.64
N THR A 141 2.24 9.36 1.31
CA THR A 141 2.25 8.99 2.72
C THR A 141 1.58 7.64 2.90
N VAL A 142 2.27 6.69 3.53
CA VAL A 142 1.70 5.40 3.94
C VAL A 142 1.01 5.62 5.30
N LEU A 143 -0.32 5.52 5.35
CA LEU A 143 -1.09 5.74 6.58
C LEU A 143 -1.19 4.48 7.44
N GLY A 144 -1.20 3.31 6.81
CA GLY A 144 -1.26 2.02 7.49
C GLY A 144 -0.35 1.01 6.81
N ALA A 145 0.31 0.19 7.62
CA ALA A 145 1.11 -0.93 7.15
C ALA A 145 0.88 -2.14 8.04
N SER A 146 0.68 -3.30 7.42
CA SER A 146 0.69 -4.60 8.09
C SER A 146 1.69 -5.52 7.40
N VAL A 147 2.45 -6.25 8.21
CA VAL A 147 3.49 -7.17 7.73
C VAL A 147 3.31 -8.49 8.45
N ARG A 148 3.32 -9.58 7.69
CA ARG A 148 3.33 -10.95 8.23
C ARG A 148 4.67 -11.59 7.92
N LEU A 149 5.30 -12.11 8.96
CA LEU A 149 6.50 -12.91 8.87
C LEU A 149 6.15 -14.38 9.04
N ALA A 150 6.84 -15.25 8.30
CA ALA A 150 6.80 -16.69 8.49
C ALA A 150 8.17 -17.28 8.15
N PRO A 151 8.50 -18.48 8.65
CA PRO A 151 9.69 -19.19 8.18
C PRO A 151 9.70 -19.26 6.66
N PRO A 152 10.86 -19.02 6.02
CA PRO A 152 10.93 -18.95 4.57
C PRO A 152 10.48 -20.29 3.97
N PRO A 153 9.62 -20.28 2.94
CA PRO A 153 9.24 -21.52 2.27
C PRO A 153 10.49 -22.20 1.71
N ALA A 154 10.51 -23.54 1.70
CA ALA A 154 11.57 -24.27 1.03
C ALA A 154 11.60 -23.83 -0.44
N ARG A 155 12.67 -23.13 -0.86
CA ARG A 155 12.82 -22.65 -2.23
C ARG A 155 12.75 -23.84 -3.18
N SER A 156 11.63 -23.98 -3.88
CA SER A 156 11.37 -25.05 -4.86
C SER A 156 11.37 -24.51 -6.29
N ASP A 157 12.07 -23.39 -6.52
CA ASP A 157 12.18 -22.59 -7.75
C ASP A 157 12.84 -23.34 -8.93
N VAL A 158 12.43 -24.58 -9.20
CA VAL A 158 12.98 -25.44 -10.26
C VAL A 158 12.27 -25.23 -11.60
N GLY A 159 11.26 -24.36 -11.67
CA GLY A 159 10.43 -24.16 -12.87
C GLY A 159 10.06 -22.69 -13.17
N PRO A 160 9.59 -22.39 -14.39
CA PRO A 160 9.19 -21.05 -14.79
C PRO A 160 7.97 -20.57 -13.99
N ARG A 161 8.08 -19.40 -13.35
CA ARG A 161 6.96 -18.74 -12.66
C ARG A 161 5.93 -18.24 -13.67
N ARG A 162 4.65 -18.42 -13.37
CA ARG A 162 3.54 -17.84 -14.14
C ARG A 162 2.51 -17.27 -13.19
N LEU A 163 2.04 -16.06 -13.48
CA LEU A 163 0.89 -15.49 -12.79
C LEU A 163 -0.38 -16.24 -13.22
N PRO A 164 -1.21 -16.71 -12.29
CA PRO A 164 -2.58 -17.12 -12.57
C PRO A 164 -3.37 -15.96 -13.17
N ASN A 165 -4.40 -16.27 -13.96
CA ASN A 165 -5.40 -15.27 -14.32
C ASN A 165 -6.29 -15.03 -13.08
N TYR A 166 -6.28 -13.79 -12.58
CA TYR A 166 -7.16 -13.30 -11.52
C TYR A 166 -8.32 -12.50 -12.13
#